data_AF-A0A1R3K2E9-F1
#
_entry.id   AF-A0A1R3K2E9-F1
#
_cell.length_a   1.000
_cell.length_b   1.000
_cell.length_c   1.000
_cell.angle_alpha   90.00
_cell.angle_beta   90.00
_cell.angle_gamma   90.00
#
_symmetry.space_group_name_H-M   'P 1'
#
loop_
_entity.id
_entity.type
_entity.pdbx_description
1 polymer ?
#
loop_
_entity_poly.entity_id
_entity_poly.type
_entity_poly.pdbx_seq_one_letter_code
_entity_poly.pdbx_strand_id
1 'polypeptide(L)'
;MALQCRLSGTTIQSLKMATTIPISSSSSRLIFRPLPKTLNLALFSRHTPPKAPPFTLLVRALSGAAVAAAPTTEIIDNKVLKPQWKAAIDFKWIRDNKEAVAINIKNRNSNANLELVLELYDKMLNLQKEVERLRSERNAVANKMKGKLEPSERQKLIEEGKNLKEELATLEEDLISLRDELQFEAQCVPNMTHPDVPVGGEDNSKLRNMVGNRREFDFPVKDHLQIGKELDLFDFDAAAEVSGSKFYYLKNEAVMLELALVNWTLAEVMKRGFTPLTTPEIVRSSVVEKCGFQPRGENTQVYSIEDSDQCLIGTAEIPVGGIHMDSILAESSLPLKYVAFSHCFRTEAGAAGTATRGLYRVHQFSKVEMFILCRPEDSDNYHEELIKIEEDLFSSLGLHYKTIDMATGDLGAPAYRKFDVEAWMPGLERYGEISSASNCTDYQSRRLGIRYRPSELPTTNSKKGKASSAPTKFVHTLNATACAVPRMLVCLLENFQQEDGSVIIPNPLRPFMGGIERISAKSK
;
A
#
# COMPACT_ATOMS: atom_id res chain seq x y z
N MET A 1 45.89 -11.85 -36.23
CA MET A 1 46.62 -11.94 -34.95
C MET A 1 45.62 -11.66 -33.84
N ALA A 2 45.57 -12.53 -32.83
CA ALA A 2 44.63 -12.56 -31.70
C ALA A 2 44.63 -11.24 -30.87
N LEU A 3 43.69 -10.90 -29.99
CA LEU A 3 43.08 -11.68 -28.89
C LEU A 3 41.85 -10.90 -28.31
N GLN A 4 40.92 -11.62 -27.66
CA GLN A 4 39.74 -11.09 -26.95
C GLN A 4 40.09 -10.21 -25.72
N CYS A 5 39.21 -9.24 -25.38
CA CYS A 5 38.61 -9.16 -24.04
C CYS A 5 37.36 -8.25 -24.03
N ARG A 6 36.26 -8.75 -23.42
CA ARG A 6 35.06 -7.98 -23.04
C ARG A 6 35.31 -7.32 -21.68
N LEU A 7 34.69 -6.17 -21.42
CA LEU A 7 34.17 -5.82 -20.09
C LEU A 7 33.06 -4.77 -20.21
N SER A 8 31.89 -5.17 -19.73
CA SER A 8 30.68 -4.38 -19.47
C SER A 8 30.78 -3.72 -18.09
N GLY A 9 30.34 -2.47 -17.95
CA GLY A 9 30.18 -1.80 -16.67
C GLY A 9 28.98 -0.86 -16.70
N THR A 10 27.92 -1.22 -15.98
CA THR A 10 26.74 -0.39 -15.68
C THR A 10 26.98 0.34 -14.36
N THR A 11 26.97 1.66 -14.40
CA THR A 11 27.14 2.54 -13.23
C THR A 11 25.79 2.74 -12.55
N ILE A 12 25.68 2.30 -11.29
CA ILE A 12 24.61 2.67 -10.37
C ILE A 12 24.93 4.08 -9.86
N GLN A 13 24.05 5.06 -10.12
CA GLN A 13 24.17 6.39 -9.53
C GLN A 13 23.58 6.39 -8.11
N SER A 14 24.45 6.56 -7.11
CA SER A 14 24.10 6.70 -5.69
C SER A 14 24.19 8.17 -5.28
N LEU A 15 23.18 8.69 -4.57
CA LEU A 15 23.19 10.05 -4.04
C LEU A 15 23.75 10.01 -2.60
N LYS A 16 24.99 10.48 -2.40
CA LYS A 16 25.58 10.66 -1.05
C LYS A 16 25.35 12.08 -0.56
N MET A 17 24.55 12.26 0.48
CA MET A 17 24.52 13.52 1.24
C MET A 17 25.55 13.45 2.37
N ALA A 18 26.61 14.25 2.27
CA ALA A 18 27.66 14.32 3.28
C ALA A 18 27.15 15.06 4.53
N THR A 19 26.98 14.36 5.64
CA THR A 19 26.89 14.97 6.98
C THR A 19 28.30 15.28 7.47
N THR A 20 28.83 16.45 7.12
CA THR A 20 29.99 17.03 7.81
C THR A 20 29.50 18.12 8.75
N ILE A 21 29.51 17.80 10.06
CA ILE A 21 29.47 18.80 11.14
C ILE A 21 30.92 19.25 11.37
N PRO A 22 31.30 20.51 11.10
CA PRO A 22 32.57 21.03 11.58
C PRO A 22 32.35 21.64 12.96
N ILE A 23 32.81 20.93 13.99
CA ILE A 23 33.17 21.56 15.27
C ILE A 23 34.52 22.25 15.03
N SER A 24 34.52 23.58 14.94
CA SER A 24 35.75 24.35 15.10
C SER A 24 35.54 25.45 16.14
N SER A 25 36.32 25.33 17.21
CA SER A 25 36.53 26.35 18.21
C SER A 25 37.37 27.49 17.61
N SER A 26 36.82 28.69 17.57
CA SER A 26 37.65 29.90 17.48
C SER A 26 36.94 31.06 18.16
N SER A 27 37.60 31.52 19.22
CA SER A 27 37.31 32.71 20.01
C SER A 27 37.36 33.98 19.15
N SER A 28 36.30 34.78 19.20
CA SER A 28 36.35 36.20 18.86
C SER A 28 35.31 36.97 19.66
N ARG A 29 35.82 37.96 20.42
CA ARG A 29 35.06 38.87 21.28
C ARG A 29 34.18 39.78 20.43
N LEU A 30 32.88 39.83 20.74
CA LEU A 30 32.04 40.97 20.36
C LEU A 30 31.29 41.46 21.60
N ILE A 31 31.55 42.73 21.90
CA ILE A 31 31.10 43.49 23.05
C ILE A 31 29.66 43.96 22.77
N PHE A 32 28.71 43.59 23.62
CA PHE A 32 27.38 44.23 23.65
C PHE A 32 27.17 44.98 24.97
N ARG A 33 26.95 46.29 24.85
CA ARG A 33 26.46 47.19 25.92
C ARG A 33 24.98 46.88 26.23
N PRO A 34 24.53 46.95 27.49
CA PRO A 34 23.12 46.85 27.84
C PRO A 34 22.47 48.22 28.12
N LEU A 35 21.13 48.21 28.17
CA LEU A 35 20.15 49.14 28.82
C LEU A 35 19.08 49.70 27.83
N PRO A 36 17.86 50.08 28.29
CA PRO A 36 16.90 49.27 29.06
C PRO A 36 15.40 49.51 28.70
N LYS A 37 14.53 48.66 29.29
CA LYS A 37 13.17 48.87 29.84
C LYS A 37 12.30 50.02 29.27
N THR A 38 11.07 49.69 28.86
CA THR A 38 9.81 49.80 29.66
C THR A 38 8.58 49.69 28.77
N LEU A 39 7.57 48.90 29.18
CA LEU A 39 6.18 49.35 29.29
C LEU A 39 5.35 48.33 30.07
N ASN A 40 4.52 48.87 30.97
CA ASN A 40 3.69 48.21 31.97
C ASN A 40 2.21 48.54 31.71
N LEU A 41 1.32 47.84 32.44
CA LEU A 41 -0.15 47.96 32.61
C LEU A 41 -1.02 47.14 31.61
N ALA A 42 -2.07 46.41 32.03
CA ALA A 42 -2.71 46.27 33.34
C ALA A 42 -3.53 44.96 33.47
N LEU A 43 -3.64 44.56 34.74
CA LEU A 43 -4.54 43.62 35.43
C LEU A 43 -5.96 43.44 34.89
N PHE A 44 -6.43 42.19 34.85
CA PHE A 44 -7.70 41.77 35.46
C PHE A 44 -7.60 40.36 36.08
N SER A 45 -8.46 40.12 37.06
CA SER A 45 -8.28 39.23 38.21
C SER A 45 -9.03 37.90 38.09
N ARG A 46 -8.36 36.84 38.57
CA ARG A 46 -8.82 35.63 39.29
C ARG A 46 -10.08 34.88 38.82
N HIS A 47 -9.88 33.60 38.47
CA HIS A 47 -10.46 32.46 39.20
C HIS A 47 -9.55 31.21 39.09
N THR A 48 -9.40 30.51 40.21
CA THR A 48 -8.55 29.33 40.46
C THR A 48 -9.15 28.00 39.97
N PRO A 49 -8.32 26.97 39.67
CA PRO A 49 -8.74 25.66 39.14
C PRO A 49 -8.77 24.54 40.21
N PRO A 50 -9.30 23.34 39.92
CA PRO A 50 -9.01 22.14 40.69
C PRO A 50 -7.91 21.27 40.05
N LYS A 51 -7.31 20.43 40.90
CA LYS A 51 -6.04 19.72 40.79
C LYS A 51 -6.12 18.40 40.01
N ALA A 52 -5.01 18.02 39.36
CA ALA A 52 -4.66 16.65 38.95
C ALA A 52 -3.18 16.36 39.30
N PRO A 53 -2.77 15.09 39.56
CA PRO A 53 -1.51 14.75 40.22
C PRO A 53 -0.32 14.59 39.25
N PRO A 54 0.94 14.54 39.75
CA PRO A 54 2.13 14.55 38.90
C PRO A 54 2.55 13.13 38.50
N PHE A 55 2.86 12.92 37.21
CA PHE A 55 3.67 11.81 36.75
C PHE A 55 5.09 12.32 36.47
N THR A 56 6.02 11.86 37.29
CA THR A 56 7.48 11.98 37.12
C THR A 56 7.94 11.22 35.88
N LEU A 57 8.49 11.92 34.89
CA LEU A 57 9.24 11.32 33.79
C LEU A 57 10.69 11.11 34.22
N LEU A 58 11.09 9.84 34.34
CA LEU A 58 12.48 9.45 34.57
C LEU A 58 13.19 9.37 33.20
N VAL A 59 13.98 10.38 32.86
CA VAL A 59 14.87 10.33 31.69
C VAL A 59 16.08 9.47 32.06
N ARG A 60 16.18 8.28 31.48
CA ARG A 60 17.36 7.42 31.58
C ARG A 60 18.21 7.61 30.33
N ALA A 61 19.25 8.43 30.44
CA ALA A 61 20.32 8.49 29.47
C ALA A 61 21.16 7.20 29.55
N LEU A 62 21.30 6.49 28.45
CA LEU A 62 22.31 5.45 28.29
C LEU A 62 23.10 5.73 27.02
N SER A 63 24.29 6.26 27.23
CA SER A 63 25.40 6.29 26.29
C SER A 63 25.90 4.87 26.02
N GLY A 64 25.83 4.41 24.77
CA GLY A 64 26.47 3.19 24.29
C GLY A 64 27.48 3.54 23.20
N ALA A 65 28.76 3.23 23.46
CA ALA A 65 29.87 3.50 22.56
C ALA A 65 29.78 2.66 21.28
N ALA A 66 30.11 3.28 20.14
CA ALA A 66 30.25 2.62 18.85
C ALA A 66 31.51 1.74 18.82
N VAL A 67 31.36 0.48 18.43
CA VAL A 67 32.46 -0.42 18.10
C VAL A 67 32.42 -0.64 16.59
N ALA A 68 33.49 -0.27 15.90
CA ALA A 68 33.68 -0.50 14.47
C ALA A 68 33.86 -1.99 14.20
N ALA A 69 33.06 -2.56 13.29
CA ALA A 69 33.23 -3.92 12.79
C ALA A 69 34.05 -3.91 11.49
N ALA A 70 35.07 -4.77 11.42
CA ALA A 70 35.90 -5.00 10.24
C ALA A 70 35.19 -5.98 9.27
N PRO A 71 35.49 -5.91 7.96
CA PRO A 71 34.77 -6.68 6.96
C PRO A 71 35.14 -8.17 7.04
N THR A 72 34.15 -9.03 7.18
CA THR A 72 34.28 -10.48 7.06
C THR A 72 33.65 -10.92 5.75
N THR A 73 34.41 -11.69 4.98
CA THR A 73 34.04 -12.31 3.71
C THR A 73 32.83 -13.24 3.92
N GLU A 74 31.69 -12.91 3.31
CA GLU A 74 30.46 -13.69 3.44
C GLU A 74 30.53 -14.98 2.60
N ILE A 75 30.49 -16.11 3.30
CA ILE A 75 30.02 -17.39 2.78
C ILE A 75 28.49 -17.28 2.75
N ILE A 76 27.88 -17.51 1.58
CA ILE A 76 26.42 -17.52 1.41
C ILE A 76 25.88 -18.78 2.09
N ASP A 77 25.55 -18.66 3.37
CA ASP A 77 24.67 -19.60 4.05
C ASP A 77 23.23 -19.32 3.58
N ASN A 78 22.57 -20.34 3.03
CA ASN A 78 21.11 -20.35 2.81
C ASN A 78 20.37 -20.35 4.17
N LYS A 79 20.51 -19.28 4.95
CA LYS A 79 19.57 -18.99 6.03
C LYS A 79 18.27 -18.56 5.38
N VAL A 80 17.23 -19.38 5.54
CA VAL A 80 15.85 -18.94 5.31
C VAL A 80 15.64 -17.66 6.11
N LEU A 81 15.50 -16.53 5.42
CA LEU A 81 15.21 -15.26 6.06
C LEU A 81 13.86 -15.40 6.75
N LYS A 82 13.83 -15.28 8.09
CA LYS A 82 12.58 -15.35 8.84
C LYS A 82 11.60 -14.30 8.32
N PRO A 83 10.35 -14.67 7.96
CA PRO A 83 9.39 -13.72 7.45
C PRO A 83 9.12 -12.64 8.51
N GLN A 84 9.28 -11.37 8.11
CA GLN A 84 9.13 -10.21 9.01
C GLN A 84 7.68 -10.04 9.51
N TRP A 85 6.72 -10.67 8.83
CA TRP A 85 5.31 -10.72 9.18
C TRP A 85 4.68 -11.98 8.59
N LYS A 86 3.52 -12.40 9.11
CA LYS A 86 2.83 -13.63 8.67
C LYS A 86 1.38 -13.33 8.31
N ALA A 87 0.98 -13.67 7.10
CA ALA A 87 -0.40 -13.58 6.65
C ALA A 87 -1.24 -14.73 7.23
N ALA A 88 -2.49 -14.47 7.58
CA ALA A 88 -3.44 -15.52 7.98
C ALA A 88 -3.97 -16.31 6.77
N ILE A 89 -3.13 -17.22 6.26
CA ILE A 89 -3.41 -18.07 5.10
C ILE A 89 -4.09 -19.36 5.54
N ASP A 90 -5.12 -19.79 4.80
CA ASP A 90 -5.75 -21.09 4.98
C ASP A 90 -5.09 -22.12 4.05
N PHE A 91 -3.98 -22.71 4.50
CA PHE A 91 -3.23 -23.73 3.74
C PHE A 91 -4.08 -24.96 3.43
N LYS A 92 -4.97 -25.34 4.34
CA LYS A 92 -5.91 -26.45 4.14
C LYS A 92 -6.87 -26.13 3.00
N TRP A 93 -7.43 -24.92 2.95
CA TRP A 93 -8.30 -24.51 1.86
C TRP A 93 -7.56 -24.52 0.52
N ILE A 94 -6.31 -24.03 0.46
CA ILE A 94 -5.49 -24.09 -0.76
C ILE A 94 -5.33 -25.54 -1.24
N ARG A 95 -4.98 -26.47 -0.34
CA ARG A 95 -4.85 -27.90 -0.66
C ARG A 95 -6.18 -28.52 -1.10
N ASP A 96 -7.26 -28.23 -0.37
CA ASP A 96 -8.58 -28.81 -0.64
C ASP A 96 -9.21 -28.23 -1.92
N ASN A 97 -8.70 -27.11 -2.46
CA ASN A 97 -9.18 -26.44 -3.68
C ASN A 97 -8.06 -26.25 -4.73
N LYS A 98 -7.05 -27.13 -4.75
CA LYS A 98 -5.82 -26.95 -5.54
C LYS A 98 -6.07 -26.72 -7.04
N GLU A 99 -7.09 -27.35 -7.64
CA GLU A 99 -7.41 -27.19 -9.05
C GLU A 99 -7.88 -25.76 -9.36
N ALA A 100 -8.76 -25.20 -8.52
CA ALA A 100 -9.24 -23.84 -8.67
C ALA A 100 -8.11 -22.83 -8.46
N VAL A 101 -7.23 -23.05 -7.48
CA VAL A 101 -6.06 -22.20 -7.23
C VAL A 101 -5.08 -22.27 -8.40
N ALA A 102 -4.81 -23.45 -8.95
CA ALA A 102 -3.94 -23.62 -10.12
C ALA A 102 -4.45 -22.87 -11.36
N ILE A 103 -5.75 -22.99 -11.64
CA ILE A 103 -6.41 -22.26 -12.74
C ILE A 103 -6.30 -20.75 -12.51
N ASN A 104 -6.55 -20.29 -11.29
CA ASN A 104 -6.46 -18.88 -10.94
C ASN A 104 -5.04 -18.32 -11.11
N ILE A 105 -4.01 -19.01 -10.61
CA ILE A 105 -2.60 -18.61 -10.77
C ILE A 105 -2.24 -18.47 -12.26
N LYS A 106 -2.65 -19.44 -13.08
CA LYS A 106 -2.43 -19.43 -14.52
C LYS A 106 -3.14 -18.26 -15.20
N ASN A 107 -4.43 -18.07 -14.94
CA ASN A 107 -5.24 -17.00 -15.55
C ASN A 107 -4.72 -15.61 -15.17
N ARG A 108 -4.17 -15.47 -13.96
CA ARG A 108 -3.58 -14.22 -13.46
C ARG A 108 -2.14 -13.98 -13.89
N ASN A 109 -1.54 -14.90 -14.65
CA ASN A 109 -0.13 -14.88 -15.02
C ASN A 109 0.79 -14.64 -13.81
N SER A 110 0.51 -15.34 -12.69
CA SER A 110 1.27 -15.22 -11.45
C SER A 110 2.41 -16.24 -11.40
N ASN A 111 3.53 -15.84 -10.80
CA ASN A 111 4.71 -16.70 -10.59
C ASN A 111 4.61 -17.56 -9.31
N ALA A 112 3.45 -17.61 -8.65
CA ALA A 112 3.27 -18.39 -7.43
C ALA A 112 3.46 -19.90 -7.68
N ASN A 113 4.31 -20.54 -6.88
CA ASN A 113 4.60 -21.97 -7.00
C ASN A 113 3.65 -22.80 -6.13
N LEU A 114 2.48 -23.14 -6.67
CA LEU A 114 1.48 -23.93 -5.95
C LEU A 114 2.00 -25.31 -5.53
N GLU A 115 2.78 -25.99 -6.39
CA GLU A 115 3.27 -27.34 -6.08
C GLU A 115 4.18 -27.32 -4.85
N LEU A 116 5.10 -26.35 -4.77
CA LEU A 116 5.96 -26.17 -3.62
C LEU A 116 5.15 -25.87 -2.34
N VAL A 117 4.11 -25.03 -2.43
CA VAL A 117 3.21 -24.77 -1.29
C VAL A 117 2.55 -26.05 -0.78
N LEU A 118 2.08 -26.92 -1.69
CA LEU A 118 1.44 -28.19 -1.32
C LEU A 118 2.46 -29.16 -0.71
N GLU A 119 3.65 -29.28 -1.30
CA GLU A 119 4.75 -30.12 -0.80
C GLU A 119 5.17 -29.69 0.62
N LEU A 120 5.41 -28.40 0.83
CA LEU A 120 5.80 -27.85 2.12
C LEU A 120 4.69 -28.05 3.17
N TYR A 121 3.42 -27.92 2.78
CA TYR A 121 2.30 -28.15 3.69
C TYR A 121 2.18 -29.62 4.10
N ASP A 122 2.35 -30.57 3.17
CA ASP A 122 2.31 -31.99 3.48
C ASP A 122 3.50 -32.41 4.37
N LYS A 123 4.72 -31.89 4.09
CA LYS A 123 5.88 -32.06 4.97
C LYS A 123 5.59 -31.51 6.36
N MET A 124 4.99 -30.33 6.46
CA MET A 124 4.65 -29.69 7.73
C MET A 124 3.65 -30.52 8.53
N LEU A 125 2.63 -31.09 7.87
CA LEU A 125 1.67 -31.98 8.52
C LEU A 125 2.32 -33.27 9.04
N ASN A 126 3.24 -33.86 8.28
CA ASN A 126 3.94 -35.07 8.70
C ASN A 126 4.89 -34.82 9.87
N LEU A 127 5.68 -33.75 9.81
CA LEU A 127 6.56 -33.35 10.92
C LEU A 127 5.76 -32.97 12.17
N GLN A 128 4.63 -32.28 12.00
CA GLN A 128 3.75 -31.96 13.12
C GLN A 128 3.17 -33.22 13.79
N LYS A 129 2.80 -34.26 13.02
CA LYS A 129 2.36 -35.54 13.60
C LYS A 129 3.47 -36.19 14.41
N GLU A 130 4.71 -36.12 13.93
CA GLU A 130 5.87 -36.70 14.61
C GLU A 130 6.20 -35.97 15.91
N VAL A 131 6.17 -34.64 15.89
CA VAL A 131 6.30 -33.80 17.10
C VAL A 131 5.24 -34.16 18.14
N GLU A 132 3.98 -34.35 17.73
CA GLU A 132 2.91 -34.77 18.65
C GLU A 132 3.09 -36.21 19.16
N ARG A 133 3.61 -37.12 18.33
CA ARG A 133 3.97 -38.49 18.75
C ARG A 133 5.04 -38.45 19.86
N LEU A 134 6.16 -37.75 19.64
CA LEU A 134 7.23 -37.61 20.63
C LEU A 134 6.78 -36.89 21.91
N ARG A 135 5.93 -35.86 21.79
CA ARG A 135 5.31 -35.20 22.96
C ARG A 135 4.50 -36.19 23.79
N SER A 136 3.71 -37.03 23.13
CA SER A 136 2.92 -38.08 23.79
C SER A 136 3.81 -39.10 24.49
N GLU A 137 4.87 -39.57 23.83
CA GLU A 137 5.83 -40.54 24.39
C GLU A 137 6.59 -39.97 25.58
N ARG A 138 7.10 -38.74 25.47
CA ARG A 138 7.75 -38.03 26.57
C ARG A 138 6.81 -37.89 27.78
N ASN A 139 5.54 -37.56 27.55
CA ASN A 139 4.55 -37.46 28.61
C ASN A 139 4.23 -38.83 29.22
N ALA A 140 4.21 -39.90 28.43
CA ALA A 140 4.04 -41.27 28.92
C ALA A 140 5.24 -41.71 29.78
N VAL A 141 6.48 -41.44 29.37
CA VAL A 141 7.70 -41.68 30.16
C VAL A 141 7.66 -40.89 31.46
N ALA A 142 7.29 -39.60 31.41
CA ALA A 142 7.11 -38.77 32.60
C ALA A 142 6.04 -39.32 33.56
N ASN A 143 4.96 -39.89 33.05
CA ASN A 143 3.93 -40.52 33.87
C ASN A 143 4.39 -41.84 34.50
N LYS A 144 5.17 -42.67 33.77
CA LYS A 144 5.78 -43.89 34.34
C LYS A 144 6.67 -43.57 35.55
N MET A 145 7.31 -42.40 35.59
CA MET A 145 8.18 -41.97 36.69
C MET A 145 7.47 -41.53 37.98
N LYS A 146 6.14 -41.35 37.97
CA LYS A 146 5.34 -40.86 39.13
C LYS A 146 5.11 -41.91 40.23
N GLY A 147 5.56 -43.16 40.04
CA GLY A 147 5.46 -44.25 41.01
C GLY A 147 6.78 -44.56 41.74
N LYS A 148 6.71 -45.51 42.69
CA LYS A 148 7.92 -46.16 43.24
C LYS A 148 8.51 -47.05 42.14
N LEU A 149 9.79 -46.84 41.86
CA LEU A 149 10.57 -47.54 40.84
C LEU A 149 11.93 -47.88 41.43
N GLU A 150 12.52 -48.99 40.99
CA GLU A 150 13.90 -49.31 41.31
C GLU A 150 14.85 -48.23 40.76
N PRO A 151 15.96 -47.89 41.44
CA PRO A 151 16.87 -46.84 41.01
C PRO A 151 17.40 -47.03 39.58
N SER A 152 17.65 -48.26 39.16
CA SER A 152 18.12 -48.61 37.82
C SER A 152 17.05 -48.39 36.74
N GLU A 153 15.79 -48.72 37.00
CA GLU A 153 14.66 -48.48 36.09
C GLU A 153 14.35 -46.99 35.98
N ARG A 154 14.41 -46.26 37.10
CA ARG A 154 14.27 -44.81 37.11
C ARG A 154 15.35 -44.15 36.27
N GLN A 155 16.60 -44.59 36.37
CA GLN A 155 17.70 -44.03 35.57
C GLN A 155 17.51 -44.25 34.06
N LYS A 156 16.99 -45.42 33.64
CA LYS A 156 16.66 -45.68 32.23
C LYS A 156 15.58 -44.74 31.69
N LEU A 157 14.52 -44.51 32.46
CA LEU A 157 13.43 -43.59 32.07
C LEU A 157 13.90 -42.12 32.02
N ILE A 158 14.86 -41.74 32.88
CA ILE A 158 15.49 -40.41 32.83
C ILE A 158 16.27 -40.25 31.51
N GLU A 159 17.07 -41.24 31.12
CA GLU A 159 17.84 -41.19 29.87
C GLU A 159 16.92 -41.20 28.65
N GLU A 160 15.89 -42.05 28.63
CA GLU A 160 14.86 -42.06 27.59
C GLU A 160 14.15 -40.71 27.47
N GLY A 161 13.74 -40.12 28.61
CA GLY A 161 13.12 -38.80 28.64
C GLY A 161 14.04 -37.68 28.18
N LYS A 162 15.36 -37.79 28.44
CA LYS A 162 16.37 -36.85 27.96
C LYS A 162 16.55 -36.94 26.45
N ASN A 163 16.70 -38.15 25.90
CA ASN A 163 16.82 -38.38 24.46
C ASN A 163 15.57 -37.87 23.71
N LEU A 164 14.37 -38.20 24.21
CA LEU A 164 13.11 -37.69 23.65
C LEU A 164 13.03 -36.16 23.69
N LYS A 165 13.58 -35.52 24.73
CA LYS A 165 13.61 -34.06 24.84
C LYS A 165 14.57 -33.43 23.82
N GLU A 166 15.74 -34.02 23.62
CA GLU A 166 16.72 -33.56 22.64
C GLU A 166 16.19 -33.72 21.20
N GLU A 167 15.63 -34.88 20.87
CA GLU A 167 15.00 -35.14 19.57
C GLU A 167 13.81 -34.20 19.32
N LEU A 168 12.94 -34.01 20.32
CA LEU A 168 11.81 -33.11 20.22
C LEU A 168 12.25 -31.65 19.99
N ALA A 169 13.34 -31.20 20.62
CA ALA A 169 13.85 -29.85 20.42
C ALA A 169 14.27 -29.61 18.97
N THR A 170 14.96 -30.58 18.36
CA THR A 170 15.35 -30.54 16.94
C THR A 170 14.13 -30.49 16.02
N LEU A 171 13.17 -31.40 16.19
CA LEU A 171 11.98 -31.43 15.33
C LEU A 171 11.08 -30.19 15.51
N GLU A 172 11.05 -29.59 16.70
CA GLU A 172 10.34 -28.33 16.94
C GLU A 172 11.00 -27.15 16.21
N GLU A 173 12.33 -27.12 16.11
CA GLU A 173 13.06 -26.12 15.34
C GLU A 173 12.84 -26.31 13.82
N ASP A 174 12.94 -27.54 13.33
CA ASP A 174 12.65 -27.89 11.93
C ASP A 174 11.21 -27.51 11.56
N LEU A 175 10.25 -27.74 12.46
CA LEU A 175 8.85 -27.39 12.25
C LEU A 175 8.64 -25.87 12.18
N ILE A 176 9.44 -25.08 12.89
CA ILE A 176 9.41 -23.62 12.78
C ILE A 176 9.97 -23.19 11.42
N SER A 177 11.13 -23.71 11.00
CA SER A 177 11.73 -23.38 9.69
C SER A 177 10.76 -23.71 8.55
N LEU A 178 10.20 -24.91 8.58
CA LEU A 178 9.29 -25.38 7.54
C LEU A 178 7.99 -24.57 7.48
N ARG A 179 7.50 -24.09 8.63
CA ARG A 179 6.35 -23.16 8.67
C ARG A 179 6.69 -21.80 8.09
N ASP A 180 7.90 -21.30 8.33
CA ASP A 180 8.37 -20.02 7.80
C ASP A 180 8.54 -20.10 6.28
N GLU A 181 9.10 -21.20 5.76
CA GLU A 181 9.21 -21.48 4.32
C GLU A 181 7.83 -21.58 3.66
N LEU A 182 6.93 -22.40 4.22
CA LEU A 182 5.56 -22.53 3.72
C LEU A 182 4.83 -21.17 3.70
N GLN A 183 5.01 -20.39 4.75
CA GLN A 183 4.40 -19.07 4.89
C GLN A 183 4.91 -18.09 3.81
N PHE A 184 6.22 -18.07 3.57
CA PHE A 184 6.85 -17.25 2.53
C PHE A 184 6.31 -17.60 1.13
N GLU A 185 6.32 -18.88 0.76
CA GLU A 185 5.84 -19.33 -0.55
C GLU A 185 4.34 -19.11 -0.75
N ALA A 186 3.54 -19.41 0.27
CA ALA A 186 2.08 -19.26 0.16
C ALA A 186 1.64 -17.79 0.10
N GLN A 187 2.43 -16.84 0.64
CA GLN A 187 2.12 -15.41 0.56
C GLN A 187 2.16 -14.87 -0.87
N CYS A 188 2.89 -15.53 -1.77
CA CYS A 188 2.96 -15.22 -3.20
C CYS A 188 1.70 -15.63 -3.97
N VAL A 189 0.85 -16.49 -3.39
CA VAL A 189 -0.42 -16.89 -4.00
C VAL A 189 -1.34 -15.66 -4.06
N PRO A 190 -1.82 -15.26 -5.26
CA PRO A 190 -2.68 -14.10 -5.41
C PRO A 190 -4.08 -14.38 -4.86
N ASN A 191 -4.90 -13.34 -4.72
CA ASN A 191 -6.32 -13.51 -4.39
C ASN A 191 -7.00 -14.39 -5.45
N MET A 192 -8.10 -15.04 -5.06
CA MET A 192 -9.00 -15.63 -6.05
C MET A 192 -9.58 -14.55 -6.95
N THR A 193 -10.05 -14.93 -8.12
CA THR A 193 -10.69 -14.02 -9.09
C THR A 193 -12.20 -14.23 -9.03
N HIS A 194 -12.96 -13.14 -9.13
CA HIS A 194 -14.41 -13.21 -9.32
C HIS A 194 -14.77 -14.01 -10.59
N PRO A 195 -15.75 -14.92 -10.55
CA PRO A 195 -16.18 -15.72 -11.70
C PRO A 195 -16.58 -14.95 -12.98
N ASP A 196 -16.93 -13.67 -12.87
CA ASP A 196 -17.41 -12.85 -13.98
C ASP A 196 -16.28 -12.09 -14.68
N VAL A 197 -15.09 -12.07 -14.07
CA VAL A 197 -13.92 -11.39 -14.63
C VAL A 197 -13.55 -12.02 -15.97
N PRO A 198 -13.31 -11.21 -17.02
CA PRO A 198 -12.85 -11.71 -18.30
C PRO A 198 -11.51 -12.45 -18.18
N VAL A 199 -11.42 -13.65 -18.73
CA VAL A 199 -10.17 -14.42 -18.70
C VAL A 199 -9.27 -14.00 -19.86
N GLY A 200 -8.02 -13.68 -19.56
CA GLY A 200 -7.00 -13.36 -20.56
C GLY A 200 -6.11 -12.17 -20.17
N GLY A 201 -5.49 -11.56 -21.19
CA GLY A 201 -4.67 -10.36 -21.04
C GLY A 201 -5.49 -9.07 -21.10
N GLU A 202 -4.82 -7.92 -21.10
CA GLU A 202 -5.45 -6.58 -21.13
C GLU A 202 -6.48 -6.45 -22.27
N ASP A 203 -6.17 -6.96 -23.46
CA ASP A 203 -7.06 -6.97 -24.64
C ASP A 203 -8.39 -7.74 -24.44
N ASN A 204 -8.48 -8.60 -23.42
CA ASN A 204 -9.68 -9.34 -23.08
C ASN A 204 -10.61 -8.60 -22.11
N SER A 205 -10.19 -7.44 -21.60
CA SER A 205 -11.01 -6.61 -20.71
C SER A 205 -12.28 -6.15 -21.41
N LYS A 206 -13.40 -6.04 -20.66
CA LYS A 206 -14.72 -5.79 -21.25
C LYS A 206 -15.21 -4.38 -20.97
N LEU A 207 -15.72 -3.70 -21.98
CA LEU A 207 -16.44 -2.45 -21.81
C LEU A 207 -17.69 -2.67 -20.94
N ARG A 208 -17.81 -1.91 -19.85
CA ARG A 208 -19.00 -1.87 -18.99
C ARG A 208 -19.94 -0.75 -19.42
N ASN A 209 -19.39 0.46 -19.56
CA ASN A 209 -20.17 1.66 -19.85
C ASN A 209 -19.36 2.67 -20.68
N MET A 210 -20.05 3.53 -21.42
CA MET A 210 -19.48 4.66 -22.18
C MET A 210 -20.33 5.90 -21.88
N VAL A 211 -19.71 6.96 -21.38
CA VAL A 211 -20.42 8.15 -20.86
C VAL A 211 -19.90 9.41 -21.52
N GLY A 212 -20.82 10.33 -21.86
CA GLY A 212 -20.52 11.59 -22.54
C GLY A 212 -20.25 11.40 -24.04
N ASN A 213 -19.77 12.47 -24.68
CA ASN A 213 -19.39 12.46 -26.10
C ASN A 213 -17.98 13.04 -26.26
N ARG A 214 -17.21 12.51 -27.22
CA ARG A 214 -15.94 13.12 -27.63
C ARG A 214 -16.21 14.54 -28.10
N ARG A 215 -15.41 15.49 -27.62
CA ARG A 215 -15.45 16.85 -28.16
C ARG A 215 -14.85 16.84 -29.57
N GLU A 216 -15.59 17.39 -30.52
CA GLU A 216 -15.07 17.71 -31.84
C GLU A 216 -14.44 19.10 -31.80
N PHE A 217 -13.25 19.22 -32.39
CA PHE A 217 -12.52 20.47 -32.50
C PHE A 217 -12.49 20.90 -33.97
N ASP A 218 -12.87 22.15 -34.23
CA ASP A 218 -12.79 22.82 -35.53
C ASP A 218 -11.43 23.49 -35.76
N PHE A 219 -10.50 23.32 -34.82
CA PHE A 219 -9.12 23.79 -34.86
C PHE A 219 -8.13 22.67 -34.51
N PRO A 220 -6.84 22.80 -34.84
CA PRO A 220 -5.82 21.83 -34.48
C PRO A 220 -5.70 21.65 -32.96
N VAL A 221 -5.90 20.42 -32.49
CA VAL A 221 -5.80 20.05 -31.07
C VAL A 221 -4.35 20.17 -30.60
N LYS A 222 -4.16 20.83 -29.46
CA LYS A 222 -2.88 20.87 -28.74
C LYS A 222 -2.87 19.82 -27.63
N ASP A 223 -1.74 19.15 -27.43
CA ASP A 223 -1.54 18.30 -26.26
C ASP A 223 -1.31 19.15 -24.99
N HIS A 224 -1.43 18.54 -23.81
CA HIS A 224 -1.23 19.25 -22.54
C HIS A 224 0.17 19.87 -22.39
N LEU A 225 1.18 19.40 -23.13
CA LEU A 225 2.54 19.97 -23.09
C LEU A 225 2.60 21.29 -23.86
N GLN A 226 2.00 21.33 -25.04
CA GLN A 226 1.86 22.54 -25.84
C GLN A 226 1.03 23.59 -25.10
N ILE A 227 -0.13 23.19 -24.57
CA ILE A 227 -1.00 24.07 -23.76
C ILE A 227 -0.24 24.59 -22.53
N GLY A 228 0.41 23.68 -21.80
CA GLY A 228 1.14 24.03 -20.59
C GLY A 228 2.31 24.97 -20.84
N LYS A 229 2.98 24.87 -22.00
CA LYS A 229 4.04 25.79 -22.40
C LYS A 229 3.50 27.18 -22.75
N GLU A 230 2.43 27.25 -23.53
CA GLU A 230 1.83 28.53 -23.95
C GLU A 230 1.22 29.32 -22.79
N LEU A 231 0.66 28.61 -21.81
CA LEU A 231 0.03 29.18 -20.62
C LEU A 231 0.97 29.26 -19.41
N ASP A 232 2.25 28.88 -19.55
CA ASP A 232 3.24 28.85 -18.47
C ASP A 232 2.79 28.04 -17.23
N LEU A 233 2.23 26.86 -17.45
CA LEU A 233 1.63 26.01 -16.41
C LEU A 233 2.60 24.97 -15.83
N PHE A 234 3.59 24.54 -16.60
CA PHE A 234 4.50 23.47 -16.23
C PHE A 234 5.96 23.84 -16.50
N ASP A 235 6.87 23.37 -15.65
CA ASP A 235 8.32 23.44 -15.88
C ASP A 235 8.94 22.06 -15.71
N PHE A 236 9.07 21.33 -16.82
CA PHE A 236 9.70 20.01 -16.88
C PHE A 236 11.22 20.11 -16.95
N ASP A 237 11.77 21.16 -17.56
CA ASP A 237 13.21 21.32 -17.74
C ASP A 237 13.88 21.60 -16.39
N ALA A 238 13.32 22.51 -15.59
CA ALA A 238 13.80 22.77 -14.23
C ALA A 238 13.63 21.54 -13.32
N ALA A 239 12.54 20.79 -13.48
CA ALA A 239 12.33 19.57 -12.70
C ALA A 239 13.33 18.46 -13.09
N ALA A 240 13.63 18.33 -14.39
CA ALA A 240 14.64 17.38 -14.87
C ALA A 240 16.04 17.70 -14.35
N GLU A 241 16.41 18.98 -14.29
CA GLU A 241 17.69 19.42 -13.73
C GLU A 241 17.79 19.12 -12.22
N VAL A 242 16.69 19.28 -11.47
CA VAL A 242 16.69 19.14 -10.00
C VAL A 242 16.49 17.71 -9.52
N SER A 243 15.60 16.93 -10.17
CA SER A 243 15.13 15.63 -9.69
C SER A 243 15.24 14.51 -10.73
N GLY A 244 15.66 14.82 -11.96
CA GLY A 244 15.71 13.87 -13.07
C GLY A 244 14.40 13.79 -13.85
N SER A 245 14.38 12.92 -14.87
CA SER A 245 13.23 12.75 -15.76
C SER A 245 11.95 12.37 -15.02
N LYS A 246 10.78 12.67 -15.60
CA LYS A 246 9.44 12.31 -15.08
C LYS A 246 9.07 12.97 -13.74
N PHE A 247 9.74 14.07 -13.39
CA PHE A 247 9.28 15.06 -12.42
C PHE A 247 8.81 16.33 -13.14
N TYR A 248 8.08 17.19 -12.45
CA TYR A 248 7.54 18.45 -13.00
C TYR A 248 7.34 19.46 -11.87
N TYR A 249 7.46 20.75 -12.20
CA TYR A 249 6.85 21.81 -11.40
C TYR A 249 5.51 22.20 -12.01
N LEU A 250 4.49 22.38 -11.16
CA LEU A 250 3.28 23.12 -11.52
C LEU A 250 3.50 24.62 -11.26
N LYS A 251 2.93 25.46 -12.12
CA LYS A 251 2.99 26.91 -12.06
C LYS A 251 1.60 27.53 -12.23
N ASN A 252 1.45 28.73 -11.71
CA ASN A 252 0.29 29.60 -11.96
C ASN A 252 -1.05 28.87 -11.72
N GLU A 253 -1.98 28.95 -12.66
CA GLU A 253 -3.33 28.39 -12.53
C GLU A 253 -3.33 26.85 -12.46
N ALA A 254 -2.27 26.15 -12.88
CA ALA A 254 -2.18 24.70 -12.72
C ALA A 254 -1.97 24.29 -11.25
N VAL A 255 -1.27 25.10 -10.46
CA VAL A 255 -1.16 24.89 -9.00
C VAL A 255 -2.55 25.01 -8.36
N MET A 256 -3.29 26.05 -8.74
CA MET A 256 -4.66 26.27 -8.26
C MET A 256 -5.57 25.12 -8.70
N LEU A 257 -5.42 24.62 -9.93
CA LEU A 257 -6.24 23.53 -10.47
C LEU A 257 -5.99 22.20 -9.76
N GLU A 258 -4.74 21.88 -9.41
CA GLU A 258 -4.44 20.73 -8.56
C GLU A 258 -5.15 20.84 -7.20
N LEU A 259 -4.98 21.97 -6.50
CA LEU A 259 -5.62 22.18 -5.20
C LEU A 259 -7.15 22.17 -5.31
N ALA A 260 -7.69 22.69 -6.41
CA ALA A 260 -9.12 22.70 -6.68
C ALA A 260 -9.66 21.29 -6.88
N LEU A 261 -8.98 20.45 -7.67
CA LEU A 261 -9.34 19.04 -7.86
C LEU A 261 -9.35 18.29 -6.54
N VAL A 262 -8.27 18.39 -5.74
CA VAL A 262 -8.17 17.70 -4.44
C VAL A 262 -9.31 18.11 -3.50
N ASN A 263 -9.52 19.42 -3.31
CA ASN A 263 -10.52 19.92 -2.38
C ASN A 263 -11.95 19.61 -2.85
N TRP A 264 -12.22 19.77 -4.14
CA TRP A 264 -13.52 19.43 -4.73
C TRP A 264 -13.83 17.94 -4.59
N THR A 265 -12.89 17.07 -4.94
CA THR A 265 -13.06 15.62 -4.84
C THR A 265 -13.31 15.19 -3.38
N LEU A 266 -12.52 15.70 -2.43
CA LEU A 266 -12.76 15.44 -1.00
C LEU A 266 -14.17 15.88 -0.59
N ALA A 267 -14.58 17.10 -0.96
CA ALA A 267 -15.89 17.63 -0.62
C ALA A 267 -17.04 16.79 -1.19
N GLU A 268 -16.95 16.31 -2.43
CA GLU A 268 -17.98 15.45 -3.04
C GLU A 268 -18.03 14.06 -2.39
N VAL A 269 -16.89 13.45 -2.12
CA VAL A 269 -16.84 12.10 -1.52
C VAL A 269 -17.29 12.14 -0.04
N MET A 270 -16.98 13.21 0.70
CA MET A 270 -17.46 13.40 2.08
C MET A 270 -18.98 13.42 2.19
N LYS A 271 -19.70 13.99 1.20
CA LYS A 271 -21.17 13.96 1.17
C LYS A 271 -21.75 12.55 1.14
N ARG A 272 -20.94 11.55 0.77
CA ARG A 272 -21.31 10.13 0.70
C ARG A 272 -20.93 9.33 1.95
N GLY A 273 -20.61 10.02 3.05
CA GLY A 273 -20.35 9.41 4.35
C GLY A 273 -18.91 8.89 4.54
N PHE A 274 -17.98 9.31 3.68
CA PHE A 274 -16.57 9.01 3.83
C PHE A 274 -15.90 9.97 4.81
N THR A 275 -15.08 9.43 5.71
CA THR A 275 -14.28 10.23 6.64
C THR A 275 -13.01 10.72 5.93
N PRO A 276 -12.75 12.04 5.85
CA PRO A 276 -11.58 12.58 5.19
C PRO A 276 -10.31 12.36 6.04
N LEU A 277 -9.20 12.05 5.37
CA LEU A 277 -7.88 11.84 5.98
C LEU A 277 -6.79 12.51 5.15
N THR A 278 -5.71 12.89 5.83
CA THR A 278 -4.37 13.00 5.24
C THR A 278 -3.50 11.92 5.85
N THR A 279 -2.59 11.34 5.07
CA THR A 279 -1.81 10.16 5.51
C THR A 279 -0.33 10.46 5.62
N PRO A 280 0.41 9.77 6.51
CA PRO A 280 1.86 9.69 6.39
C PRO A 280 2.25 9.11 5.03
N GLU A 281 3.27 9.70 4.40
CA GLU A 281 3.76 9.28 3.07
C GLU A 281 4.98 8.36 3.14
N ILE A 282 5.59 8.26 4.34
CA ILE A 282 6.63 7.29 4.68
C ILE A 282 6.01 6.26 5.63
N VAL A 283 6.07 5.00 5.25
CA VAL A 283 5.51 3.87 6.01
C VAL A 283 6.55 2.77 6.18
N ARG A 284 6.30 1.81 7.06
CA ARG A 284 7.16 0.61 7.14
C ARG A 284 6.94 -0.27 5.92
N SER A 285 8.00 -0.84 5.35
CA SER A 285 7.96 -1.74 4.20
C SER A 285 7.04 -2.94 4.43
N SER A 286 7.02 -3.45 5.67
CA SER A 286 6.10 -4.53 6.06
C SER A 286 4.62 -4.18 5.88
N VAL A 287 4.21 -2.90 5.97
CA VAL A 287 2.82 -2.48 5.72
C VAL A 287 2.49 -2.53 4.23
N VAL A 288 3.42 -2.13 3.37
CA VAL A 288 3.30 -2.23 1.90
C VAL A 288 3.13 -3.69 1.48
N GLU A 289 3.99 -4.56 2.00
CA GLU A 289 3.93 -6.00 1.77
C GLU A 289 2.62 -6.62 2.26
N LYS A 290 2.15 -6.22 3.45
CA LYS A 290 0.84 -6.65 3.99
C LYS A 290 -0.34 -6.21 3.12
N CYS A 291 -0.27 -5.05 2.46
CA CYS A 291 -1.30 -4.63 1.50
C CYS A 291 -1.25 -5.43 0.18
N GLY A 292 -0.23 -6.28 -0.01
CA GLY A 292 -0.07 -7.14 -1.18
C GLY A 292 0.56 -6.46 -2.38
N PHE A 293 1.26 -5.33 -2.16
CA PHE A 293 2.14 -4.72 -3.15
C PHE A 293 3.43 -5.54 -3.25
N GLN A 294 3.33 -6.68 -3.93
CA GLN A 294 4.46 -7.55 -4.27
C GLN A 294 4.81 -7.32 -5.75
N PRO A 295 5.96 -6.71 -6.07
CA PRO A 295 6.36 -6.48 -7.45
C PRO A 295 6.46 -7.80 -8.22
N ARG A 296 5.97 -7.82 -9.47
CA ARG A 296 6.23 -8.93 -10.40
C ARG A 296 7.67 -8.79 -10.90
N GLY A 297 8.62 -9.51 -10.30
CA GLY A 297 10.04 -9.51 -10.68
C GLY A 297 10.92 -8.53 -9.88
N GLU A 298 12.12 -8.25 -10.39
CA GLU A 298 13.16 -7.47 -9.68
C GLU A 298 12.89 -5.95 -9.65
N ASN A 299 12.00 -5.45 -10.52
CA ASN A 299 11.67 -4.03 -10.59
C ASN A 299 10.65 -3.65 -9.52
N THR A 300 11.10 -3.05 -8.42
CA THR A 300 10.20 -2.54 -7.38
C THR A 300 9.46 -1.29 -7.86
N GLN A 301 8.15 -1.19 -7.62
CA GLN A 301 7.38 0.05 -7.84
C GLN A 301 7.49 1.05 -6.67
N VAL A 302 8.34 0.74 -5.68
CA VAL A 302 8.40 1.40 -4.38
C VAL A 302 9.79 1.99 -4.17
N TYR A 303 9.85 3.25 -3.72
CA TYR A 303 11.08 3.89 -3.26
C TYR A 303 11.34 3.53 -1.80
N SER A 304 12.45 2.83 -1.52
CA SER A 304 12.88 2.49 -0.16
C SER A 304 13.79 3.57 0.43
N ILE A 305 13.72 3.75 1.75
CA ILE A 305 14.62 4.65 2.49
C ILE A 305 15.83 3.85 2.97
N GLU A 306 17.02 4.24 2.54
CA GLU A 306 18.29 3.61 2.91
C GLU A 306 18.46 3.54 4.44
N ASP A 307 19.09 2.46 4.92
CA ASP A 307 19.35 2.21 6.34
C ASP A 307 18.11 2.22 7.26
N SER A 308 16.93 1.90 6.72
CA SER A 308 15.69 1.84 7.49
C SER A 308 14.75 0.73 7.03
N ASP A 309 13.72 0.43 7.83
CA ASP A 309 12.61 -0.45 7.45
C ASP A 309 11.46 0.32 6.77
N GLN A 310 11.73 1.50 6.21
CA GLN A 310 10.72 2.42 5.70
C GLN A 310 10.82 2.64 4.18
N CYS A 311 9.70 3.04 3.60
CA CYS A 311 9.58 3.36 2.18
C CYS A 311 8.48 4.40 1.93
N LEU A 312 8.51 5.00 0.74
CA LEU A 312 7.48 5.93 0.28
C LEU A 312 6.27 5.16 -0.25
N ILE A 313 5.08 5.70 -0.01
CA ILE A 313 3.82 5.09 -0.45
C ILE A 313 3.58 5.33 -1.94
N GLY A 314 3.08 4.30 -2.65
CA GLY A 314 2.60 4.43 -4.04
C GLY A 314 1.10 4.77 -4.17
N THR A 315 0.39 4.82 -3.02
CA THR A 315 -1.04 5.11 -2.86
C THR A 315 -1.38 5.30 -1.38
N ALA A 316 -2.35 6.17 -1.06
CA ALA A 316 -2.91 6.32 0.30
C ALA A 316 -3.65 5.07 0.80
N GLU A 317 -4.01 4.13 -0.08
CA GLU A 317 -4.55 2.81 0.28
C GLU A 317 -3.69 2.12 1.36
N ILE A 318 -2.37 2.19 1.24
CA ILE A 318 -1.41 1.52 2.13
C ILE A 318 -1.53 2.04 3.58
N PRO A 319 -1.32 3.35 3.85
CA PRO A 319 -1.44 3.86 5.21
C PRO A 319 -2.88 3.79 5.75
N VAL A 320 -3.90 3.92 4.89
CA VAL A 320 -5.31 3.79 5.33
C VAL A 320 -5.63 2.35 5.74
N GLY A 321 -5.22 1.35 4.96
CA GLY A 321 -5.33 -0.06 5.33
C GLY A 321 -4.60 -0.38 6.64
N GLY A 322 -3.48 0.31 6.91
CA GLY A 322 -2.72 0.19 8.14
C GLY A 322 -3.40 0.74 9.41
N ILE A 323 -4.41 1.61 9.31
CA ILE A 323 -5.05 2.26 10.47
C ILE A 323 -5.63 1.23 11.46
N HIS A 324 -6.18 0.14 10.93
CA HIS A 324 -6.87 -0.89 11.71
C HIS A 324 -6.06 -2.19 11.83
N MET A 325 -4.75 -2.13 11.57
CA MET A 325 -3.88 -3.30 11.63
C MET A 325 -3.97 -4.01 12.98
N ASP A 326 -4.04 -5.34 12.94
CA ASP A 326 -4.12 -6.24 14.11
C ASP A 326 -5.30 -5.95 15.07
N SER A 327 -6.37 -5.32 14.56
CA SER A 327 -7.56 -4.98 15.35
C SER A 327 -8.75 -5.94 15.16
N ILE A 328 -9.63 -5.98 16.17
CA ILE A 328 -10.95 -6.63 16.09
C ILE A 328 -12.03 -5.56 16.21
N LEU A 329 -12.64 -5.21 15.10
CA LEU A 329 -13.71 -4.21 14.97
C LEU A 329 -15.04 -4.73 15.53
N ALA A 330 -15.87 -3.81 16.02
CA ALA A 330 -17.26 -4.10 16.32
C ALA A 330 -18.06 -4.18 15.01
N GLU A 331 -18.99 -5.12 14.87
CA GLU A 331 -19.82 -5.18 13.66
C GLU A 331 -20.61 -3.88 13.44
N SER A 332 -21.09 -3.25 14.52
CA SER A 332 -21.83 -1.99 14.46
C SER A 332 -21.02 -0.79 13.95
N SER A 333 -19.69 -0.89 13.85
CA SER A 333 -18.86 0.16 13.25
C SER A 333 -18.65 -0.04 11.74
N LEU A 334 -19.14 -1.14 11.15
CA LEU A 334 -19.00 -1.40 9.72
C LEU A 334 -20.23 -0.89 8.94
N PRO A 335 -20.04 -0.36 7.71
CA PRO A 335 -18.76 -0.17 7.03
C PRO A 335 -17.95 1.01 7.62
N LEU A 336 -16.63 0.92 7.53
CA LEU A 336 -15.74 2.06 7.69
C LEU A 336 -15.38 2.59 6.30
N LYS A 337 -15.68 3.87 6.03
CA LYS A 337 -15.44 4.52 4.74
C LYS A 337 -14.48 5.70 4.92
N TYR A 338 -13.37 5.69 4.20
CA TYR A 338 -12.32 6.71 4.28
C TYR A 338 -12.01 7.31 2.91
N VAL A 339 -11.79 8.62 2.86
CA VAL A 339 -11.25 9.30 1.69
C VAL A 339 -9.96 10.01 2.08
N ALA A 340 -8.84 9.68 1.44
CA ALA A 340 -7.52 10.12 1.84
C ALA A 340 -6.81 10.87 0.72
N PHE A 341 -6.25 12.03 1.03
CA PHE A 341 -5.31 12.73 0.16
C PHE A 341 -3.86 12.40 0.56
N SER A 342 -3.02 12.11 -0.43
CA SER A 342 -1.57 12.01 -0.28
C SER A 342 -0.85 12.30 -1.59
N HIS A 343 0.45 12.60 -1.51
CA HIS A 343 1.34 12.36 -2.63
C HIS A 343 1.64 10.85 -2.73
N CYS A 344 1.84 10.39 -3.96
CA CYS A 344 2.14 9.01 -4.32
C CYS A 344 3.47 8.98 -5.06
N PHE A 345 4.32 8.02 -4.68
CA PHE A 345 5.67 7.88 -5.20
C PHE A 345 5.82 6.51 -5.86
N ARG A 346 6.23 6.49 -7.14
CA ARG A 346 6.44 5.27 -7.90
C ARG A 346 7.74 5.36 -8.70
N THR A 347 8.54 4.30 -8.66
CA THR A 347 9.82 4.25 -9.39
C THR A 347 9.64 4.25 -10.90
N GLU A 348 8.42 3.94 -11.37
CA GLU A 348 8.06 3.86 -12.78
C GLU A 348 9.00 2.95 -13.61
N ALA A 349 9.66 2.00 -12.94
CA ALA A 349 10.55 1.03 -13.55
C ALA A 349 9.79 0.20 -14.60
N GLY A 350 10.38 0.07 -15.79
CA GLY A 350 9.84 -0.78 -16.87
C GLY A 350 8.91 -0.12 -17.88
N ALA A 351 8.47 1.14 -17.72
CA ALA A 351 7.79 1.85 -18.82
C ALA A 351 8.71 2.87 -19.50
N ALA A 352 9.32 2.39 -20.58
CA ALA A 352 9.90 3.22 -21.63
C ALA A 352 8.90 3.29 -22.79
N GLY A 353 8.67 4.49 -23.35
CA GLY A 353 7.83 4.66 -24.53
C GLY A 353 7.30 6.09 -24.69
N THR A 354 6.79 6.40 -25.87
CA THR A 354 6.18 7.70 -26.19
C THR A 354 4.86 7.93 -25.45
N ALA A 355 4.16 6.86 -25.06
CA ALA A 355 2.90 6.90 -24.31
C ALA A 355 3.05 7.39 -22.85
N THR A 356 4.27 7.69 -22.38
CA THR A 356 4.57 8.14 -21.01
C THR A 356 5.09 9.58 -20.95
N ARG A 357 4.93 10.38 -22.01
CA ARG A 357 5.41 11.77 -22.04
C ARG A 357 4.50 12.70 -21.21
N GLY A 358 5.08 13.71 -20.58
CA GLY A 358 4.36 14.73 -19.82
C GLY A 358 3.80 14.24 -18.49
N LEU A 359 2.55 14.60 -18.17
CA LEU A 359 1.95 14.36 -16.86
C LEU A 359 1.30 12.96 -16.68
N TYR A 360 1.26 12.15 -17.73
CA TYR A 360 0.52 10.88 -17.69
C TYR A 360 1.15 9.81 -16.78
N ARG A 361 2.49 9.76 -16.71
CA ARG A 361 3.25 8.79 -15.91
C ARG A 361 4.50 9.43 -15.32
N VAL A 362 4.46 9.72 -14.02
CA VAL A 362 5.42 10.55 -13.28
C VAL A 362 5.80 9.89 -11.96
N HIS A 363 6.96 10.24 -11.40
CA HIS A 363 7.45 9.61 -10.17
C HIS A 363 6.71 10.05 -8.91
N GLN A 364 6.21 11.29 -8.89
CA GLN A 364 5.48 11.88 -7.77
C GLN A 364 4.18 12.50 -8.30
N PHE A 365 3.06 12.21 -7.64
CA PHE A 365 1.77 12.79 -8.00
C PHE A 365 0.80 12.84 -6.83
N SER A 366 -0.09 13.83 -6.85
CA SER A 366 -1.20 13.98 -5.92
C SER A 366 -2.35 13.03 -6.26
N LYS A 367 -2.89 12.33 -5.25
CA LYS A 367 -4.03 11.42 -5.40
C LYS A 367 -5.03 11.54 -4.25
N VAL A 368 -6.31 11.43 -4.56
CA VAL A 368 -7.38 11.23 -3.58
C VAL A 368 -7.90 9.80 -3.72
N GLU A 369 -7.80 9.03 -2.64
CA GLU A 369 -8.14 7.60 -2.58
C GLU A 369 -9.34 7.35 -1.68
N MET A 370 -10.29 6.54 -2.13
CA MET A 370 -11.35 5.97 -1.31
C MET A 370 -10.96 4.58 -0.81
N PHE A 371 -11.29 4.27 0.43
CA PHE A 371 -11.05 2.97 1.04
C PHE A 371 -12.23 2.55 1.92
N ILE A 372 -12.66 1.31 1.79
CA ILE A 372 -13.78 0.75 2.57
C ILE A 372 -13.33 -0.54 3.27
N LEU A 373 -13.67 -0.65 4.56
CA LEU A 373 -13.70 -1.93 5.28
C LEU A 373 -15.16 -2.30 5.54
N CYS A 374 -15.59 -3.46 5.06
CA CYS A 374 -16.98 -3.91 5.18
C CYS A 374 -17.11 -5.38 5.56
N ARG A 375 -18.35 -5.82 5.80
CA ARG A 375 -18.65 -7.24 5.95
C ARG A 375 -18.56 -7.94 4.58
N PRO A 376 -18.23 -9.24 4.53
CA PRO A 376 -18.13 -9.99 3.29
C PRO A 376 -19.37 -9.89 2.39
N GLU A 377 -20.56 -9.96 2.98
CA GLU A 377 -21.86 -9.91 2.28
C GLU A 377 -22.18 -8.56 1.63
N ASP A 378 -21.52 -7.48 2.05
CA ASP A 378 -21.75 -6.14 1.50
C ASP A 378 -20.73 -5.76 0.41
N SER A 379 -19.72 -6.60 0.19
CA SER A 379 -18.51 -6.28 -0.59
C SER A 379 -18.82 -5.85 -2.03
N ASP A 380 -19.63 -6.62 -2.75
CA ASP A 380 -19.93 -6.33 -4.15
C ASP A 380 -20.77 -5.06 -4.30
N ASN A 381 -21.69 -4.81 -3.36
CA ASN A 381 -22.48 -3.58 -3.34
C ASN A 381 -21.60 -2.34 -3.15
N TYR A 382 -20.60 -2.41 -2.27
CA TYR A 382 -19.64 -1.31 -2.10
C TYR A 382 -18.70 -1.15 -3.29
N HIS A 383 -18.39 -2.23 -4.03
CA HIS A 383 -17.60 -2.11 -5.26
C HIS A 383 -18.38 -1.33 -6.33
N GLU A 384 -19.67 -1.64 -6.49
CA GLU A 384 -20.57 -0.89 -7.37
C GLU A 384 -20.80 0.55 -6.87
N GLU A 385 -20.84 0.79 -5.56
CA GLU A 385 -20.88 2.16 -5.00
C GLU A 385 -19.61 2.95 -5.38
N LEU A 386 -18.42 2.37 -5.24
CA LEU A 386 -17.16 3.05 -5.54
C LEU A 386 -17.03 3.43 -7.02
N ILE A 387 -17.33 2.52 -7.95
CA ILE A 387 -17.30 2.86 -9.38
C ILE A 387 -18.36 3.90 -9.73
N LYS A 388 -19.54 3.86 -9.08
CA LYS A 388 -20.57 4.89 -9.28
C LYS A 388 -20.11 6.26 -8.79
N ILE A 389 -19.35 6.31 -7.69
CA ILE A 389 -18.75 7.54 -7.18
C ILE A 389 -17.81 8.17 -8.21
N GLU A 390 -16.92 7.36 -8.78
CA GLU A 390 -15.98 7.76 -9.82
C GLU A 390 -16.72 8.28 -11.07
N GLU A 391 -17.70 7.52 -11.57
CA GLU A 391 -18.53 7.92 -12.71
C GLU A 391 -19.21 9.27 -12.50
N ASP A 392 -19.81 9.49 -11.34
CA ASP A 392 -20.48 10.75 -11.01
C ASP A 392 -19.49 11.92 -10.93
N LEU A 393 -18.30 11.71 -10.35
CA LEU A 393 -17.25 12.72 -10.29
C LEU A 393 -16.82 13.12 -11.71
N PHE A 394 -16.45 12.16 -12.56
CA PHE A 394 -15.95 12.46 -13.91
C PHE A 394 -17.05 13.01 -14.82
N SER A 395 -18.28 12.53 -14.69
CA SER A 395 -19.44 13.08 -15.40
C SER A 395 -19.70 14.54 -15.02
N SER A 396 -19.59 14.88 -13.73
CA SER A 396 -19.82 16.25 -13.27
C SER A 396 -18.76 17.25 -13.79
N LEU A 397 -17.54 16.77 -14.04
CA LEU A 397 -16.50 17.54 -14.72
C LEU A 397 -16.72 17.66 -16.23
N GLY A 398 -17.68 16.93 -16.80
CA GLY A 398 -17.97 16.93 -18.24
C GLY A 398 -17.00 16.08 -19.06
N LEU A 399 -16.35 15.09 -18.46
CA LEU A 399 -15.43 14.21 -19.18
C LEU A 399 -16.18 13.16 -20.00
N HIS A 400 -15.61 12.82 -21.15
CA HIS A 400 -16.01 11.65 -21.91
C HIS A 400 -15.09 10.48 -21.57
N TYR A 401 -15.66 9.38 -21.08
CA TYR A 401 -14.91 8.25 -20.56
C TYR A 401 -15.65 6.93 -20.77
N LYS A 402 -14.93 5.83 -20.58
CA LYS A 402 -15.47 4.47 -20.49
C LYS A 402 -15.07 3.81 -19.19
N THR A 403 -15.91 2.90 -18.71
CA THR A 403 -15.57 2.00 -17.61
C THR A 403 -15.34 0.59 -18.16
N ILE A 404 -14.33 -0.10 -17.63
CA ILE A 404 -13.83 -1.38 -18.15
C ILE A 404 -13.76 -2.39 -17.01
N ASP A 405 -14.24 -3.61 -17.25
CA ASP A 405 -14.01 -4.77 -16.39
C ASP A 405 -12.69 -5.45 -16.77
N MET A 406 -11.71 -5.34 -15.89
CA MET A 406 -10.33 -5.71 -16.19
C MET A 406 -10.15 -7.22 -16.21
N ALA A 407 -9.43 -7.72 -17.22
CA ALA A 407 -9.19 -9.15 -17.37
C ALA A 407 -8.23 -9.72 -16.31
N THR A 408 -8.28 -11.04 -16.11
CA THR A 408 -7.53 -11.76 -15.06
C THR A 408 -6.02 -11.46 -15.05
N GLY A 409 -5.39 -11.35 -16.23
CA GLY A 409 -3.95 -11.12 -16.35
C GLY A 409 -3.48 -9.75 -15.85
N ASP A 410 -4.39 -8.77 -15.86
CA ASP A 410 -4.12 -7.39 -15.44
C ASP A 410 -4.48 -7.11 -13.97
N LEU A 411 -5.12 -8.07 -13.28
CA LEU A 411 -5.41 -7.93 -11.86
C LEU A 411 -4.13 -7.99 -11.00
N GLY A 412 -3.86 -6.93 -10.26
CA GLY A 412 -2.84 -6.90 -9.19
C GLY A 412 -3.17 -7.89 -8.06
N ALA A 413 -2.17 -8.52 -7.44
CA ALA A 413 -2.33 -9.69 -6.56
C ALA A 413 -3.48 -9.61 -5.53
N PRO A 414 -3.79 -8.45 -4.90
CA PRO A 414 -4.91 -8.33 -3.97
C PRO A 414 -6.30 -8.36 -4.62
N ALA A 415 -6.44 -7.89 -5.85
CA ALA A 415 -7.73 -7.67 -6.49
C ALA A 415 -8.44 -9.01 -6.78
N TYR A 416 -9.69 -9.11 -6.30
CA TYR A 416 -10.68 -10.13 -6.65
C TYR A 416 -11.42 -9.75 -7.94
N ARG A 417 -11.72 -8.46 -8.10
CA ARG A 417 -12.26 -7.82 -9.31
C ARG A 417 -11.82 -6.36 -9.33
N LYS A 418 -11.55 -5.82 -10.53
CA LYS A 418 -11.08 -4.44 -10.73
C LYS A 418 -11.83 -3.82 -11.90
N PHE A 419 -12.28 -2.58 -11.72
CA PHE A 419 -12.82 -1.76 -12.80
C PHE A 419 -11.90 -0.57 -13.02
N ASP A 420 -11.58 -0.28 -14.28
CA ASP A 420 -10.86 0.94 -14.65
C ASP A 420 -11.80 1.95 -15.29
N VAL A 421 -11.48 3.22 -15.08
CA VAL A 421 -12.10 4.34 -15.79
C VAL A 421 -11.05 4.96 -16.70
N GLU A 422 -11.32 4.97 -17.99
CA GLU A 422 -10.44 5.59 -18.98
C GLU A 422 -11.14 6.78 -19.63
N ALA A 423 -10.50 7.95 -19.59
CA ALA A 423 -11.01 9.17 -20.21
C ALA A 423 -10.34 9.45 -21.56
N TRP A 424 -11.08 10.10 -22.45
CA TRP A 424 -10.57 10.51 -23.75
C TRP A 424 -9.47 11.57 -23.61
N MET A 425 -8.33 11.34 -24.25
CA MET A 425 -7.17 12.24 -24.27
C MET A 425 -6.91 12.68 -25.72
N PRO A 426 -7.43 13.85 -26.13
CA PRO A 426 -7.32 14.34 -27.50
C PRO A 426 -5.88 14.35 -28.05
N GLY A 427 -4.90 14.77 -27.25
CA GLY A 427 -3.50 14.83 -27.67
C GLY A 427 -2.84 13.46 -27.89
N LEU A 428 -3.41 12.39 -27.32
CA LEU A 428 -2.96 11.00 -27.52
C LEU A 428 -3.88 10.21 -28.46
N GLU A 429 -5.00 10.80 -28.90
CA GLU A 429 -6.03 10.17 -29.74
C GLU A 429 -6.52 8.81 -29.23
N ARG A 430 -6.53 8.63 -27.91
CA ARG A 430 -6.97 7.38 -27.25
C ARG A 430 -7.60 7.66 -25.89
N TYR A 431 -8.19 6.62 -25.31
CA TYR A 431 -8.53 6.65 -23.90
C TYR A 431 -7.30 6.31 -23.06
N GLY A 432 -7.19 6.94 -21.90
CA GLY A 432 -6.17 6.64 -20.89
C GLY A 432 -6.79 6.50 -19.51
N GLU A 433 -6.32 5.53 -18.75
CA GLU A 433 -6.74 5.27 -17.37
C GLU A 433 -6.59 6.53 -16.51
N ILE A 434 -7.67 6.96 -15.86
CA ILE A 434 -7.67 8.05 -14.88
C ILE A 434 -8.05 7.56 -13.48
N SER A 435 -8.64 6.37 -13.39
CA SER A 435 -9.04 5.75 -12.14
C SER A 435 -9.11 4.23 -12.21
N SER A 436 -9.09 3.60 -11.02
CA SER A 436 -9.32 2.19 -10.81
C SER A 436 -10.08 1.97 -9.49
N ALA A 437 -11.01 1.02 -9.46
CA ALA A 437 -11.74 0.56 -8.28
C ALA A 437 -11.62 -0.97 -8.12
N SER A 438 -11.14 -1.43 -6.96
CA SER A 438 -10.90 -2.85 -6.69
C SER A 438 -11.64 -3.35 -5.44
N ASN A 439 -12.24 -4.52 -5.57
CA ASN A 439 -12.64 -5.35 -4.43
C ASN A 439 -11.49 -6.32 -4.13
N CYS A 440 -10.95 -6.30 -2.91
CA CYS A 440 -9.83 -7.15 -2.50
C CYS A 440 -10.25 -8.29 -1.55
N THR A 441 -11.56 -8.44 -1.30
CA THR A 441 -12.13 -9.38 -0.34
C THR A 441 -11.33 -9.38 0.97
N ASP A 442 -11.03 -10.54 1.55
CA ASP A 442 -10.24 -10.66 2.78
C ASP A 442 -8.72 -10.79 2.55
N TYR A 443 -8.23 -10.58 1.31
CA TYR A 443 -6.81 -10.78 0.99
C TYR A 443 -5.89 -9.86 1.80
N GLN A 444 -6.23 -8.57 1.87
CA GLN A 444 -5.43 -7.58 2.61
C GLN A 444 -5.68 -7.69 4.10
N SER A 445 -6.94 -7.89 4.53
CA SER A 445 -7.27 -8.00 5.95
C SER A 445 -6.66 -9.24 6.61
N ARG A 446 -6.49 -10.36 5.91
CA ARG A 446 -5.73 -11.53 6.38
C ARG A 446 -4.25 -11.24 6.63
N ARG A 447 -3.67 -10.33 5.85
CA ARG A 447 -2.26 -9.91 5.95
C ARG A 447 -2.05 -8.84 7.00
N LEU A 448 -3.02 -7.93 7.12
CA LEU A 448 -3.05 -6.83 8.07
C LEU A 448 -3.65 -7.23 9.44
N GLY A 449 -4.17 -8.45 9.58
CA GLY A 449 -4.75 -8.93 10.84
C GLY A 449 -6.09 -8.29 11.22
N ILE A 450 -6.82 -7.72 10.26
CA ILE A 450 -8.05 -6.93 10.51
C ILE A 450 -9.26 -7.85 10.55
N ARG A 451 -9.91 -7.93 11.70
CA ARG A 451 -11.10 -8.77 11.90
C ARG A 451 -12.27 -7.95 12.43
N TYR A 452 -13.46 -8.52 12.37
CA TYR A 452 -14.62 -8.03 13.10
C TYR A 452 -15.27 -9.17 13.88
N ARG A 453 -16.02 -8.81 14.92
CA ARG A 453 -16.82 -9.76 15.70
C ARG A 453 -18.29 -9.64 15.29
N PRO A 454 -18.86 -10.67 14.63
CA PRO A 454 -20.30 -10.72 14.36
C PRO A 454 -21.09 -10.65 15.67
N SER A 455 -22.22 -9.94 15.63
CA SER A 455 -23.18 -9.77 16.71
C SER A 455 -24.03 -11.02 16.92
N GLU A 456 -24.23 -11.84 15.89
CA GLU A 456 -24.93 -13.11 16.00
C GLU A 456 -24.06 -14.20 16.65
N LEU A 457 -24.58 -14.81 17.72
CA LEU A 457 -23.99 -16.00 18.33
C LEU A 457 -24.16 -17.18 17.36
N PRO A 458 -23.13 -18.02 17.13
CA PRO A 458 -23.29 -19.22 16.32
C PRO A 458 -24.35 -20.11 16.94
N THR A 459 -25.45 -20.33 16.22
CA THR A 459 -26.40 -21.39 16.54
C THR A 459 -25.67 -22.74 16.41
N THR A 460 -25.68 -23.51 17.51
CA THR A 460 -25.19 -24.89 17.70
C THR A 460 -23.81 -25.07 18.37
N ASN A 461 -23.80 -25.04 19.71
CA ASN A 461 -23.64 -26.24 20.55
C ASN A 461 -23.54 -25.85 22.02
N SER A 462 -24.70 -25.79 22.67
CA SER A 462 -24.86 -25.63 24.12
C SER A 462 -24.37 -26.87 24.88
N LYS A 463 -23.06 -27.12 24.90
CA LYS A 463 -22.41 -28.07 25.83
C LYS A 463 -21.02 -27.60 26.24
N LYS A 464 -20.95 -26.44 26.89
CA LYS A 464 -19.98 -26.08 27.96
C LYS A 464 -20.21 -24.61 28.34
N GLY A 465 -20.57 -24.36 29.60
CA GLY A 465 -21.02 -23.06 30.13
C GLY A 465 -19.96 -21.94 30.20
N LYS A 466 -19.29 -21.63 29.09
CA LYS A 466 -18.65 -20.34 28.85
C LYS A 466 -19.42 -19.66 27.74
N ALA A 467 -19.88 -18.42 27.96
CA ALA A 467 -20.38 -17.57 26.88
C ALA A 467 -19.26 -17.40 25.85
N SER A 468 -19.21 -18.25 24.82
CA SER A 468 -18.26 -18.09 23.73
C SER A 468 -18.77 -16.99 22.84
N SER A 469 -18.05 -15.87 22.79
CA SER A 469 -18.26 -14.86 21.76
C SER A 469 -18.18 -15.51 20.38
N ALA A 470 -18.96 -15.01 19.42
CA ALA A 470 -18.92 -15.48 18.05
C ALA A 470 -17.47 -15.44 17.50
N PRO A 471 -17.06 -16.44 16.70
CA PRO A 471 -15.73 -16.42 16.10
C PRO A 471 -15.58 -15.17 15.23
N THR A 472 -14.44 -14.50 15.38
CA THR A 472 -14.13 -13.31 14.57
C THR A 472 -13.99 -13.70 13.10
N LYS A 473 -14.49 -12.87 12.19
CA LYS A 473 -14.31 -13.00 10.75
C LYS A 473 -13.37 -11.91 10.23
N PHE A 474 -12.70 -12.15 9.12
CA PHE A 474 -11.95 -11.08 8.43
C PHE A 474 -12.94 -10.13 7.74
N VAL A 475 -12.63 -8.83 7.75
CA VAL A 475 -13.38 -7.85 6.95
C VAL A 475 -12.98 -7.96 5.48
N HIS A 476 -13.84 -7.50 4.58
CA HIS A 476 -13.44 -7.24 3.20
C HIS A 476 -12.88 -5.82 3.07
N THR A 477 -11.88 -5.64 2.22
CA THR A 477 -11.32 -4.34 1.87
C THR A 477 -11.59 -3.99 0.41
N LEU A 478 -11.89 -2.73 0.17
CA LEU A 478 -12.07 -2.16 -1.16
C LEU A 478 -11.34 -0.82 -1.25
N ASN A 479 -10.83 -0.51 -2.44
CA ASN A 479 -10.18 0.75 -2.73
C ASN A 479 -10.65 1.29 -4.09
N ALA A 480 -10.61 2.62 -4.25
CA ALA A 480 -10.88 3.25 -5.53
C ALA A 480 -10.24 4.64 -5.61
N THR A 481 -9.79 5.04 -6.79
CA THR A 481 -9.15 6.35 -6.98
C THR A 481 -10.22 7.42 -7.26
N ALA A 482 -10.47 8.33 -6.32
CA ALA A 482 -11.43 9.41 -6.58
C ALA A 482 -10.85 10.46 -7.55
N CYS A 483 -9.53 10.72 -7.48
CA CYS A 483 -8.85 11.65 -8.38
C CYS A 483 -7.33 11.38 -8.43
N ALA A 484 -6.78 11.05 -9.59
CA ALA A 484 -5.34 11.07 -9.86
C ALA A 484 -4.96 12.37 -10.58
N VAL A 485 -4.46 13.37 -9.83
CA VAL A 485 -4.42 14.77 -10.26
C VAL A 485 -3.72 14.98 -11.61
N PRO A 486 -2.50 14.46 -11.87
CA PRO A 486 -1.82 14.77 -13.13
C PRO A 486 -2.56 14.28 -14.37
N ARG A 487 -3.19 13.11 -14.30
CA ARG A 487 -3.99 12.58 -15.42
C ARG A 487 -5.30 13.37 -15.58
N MET A 488 -5.87 13.84 -14.48
CA MET A 488 -7.02 14.76 -14.53
C MET A 488 -6.64 16.10 -15.16
N LEU A 489 -5.45 16.65 -14.87
CA LEU A 489 -4.94 17.86 -15.52
C LEU A 489 -4.80 17.65 -17.03
N VAL A 490 -4.26 16.51 -17.49
CA VAL A 490 -4.19 16.16 -18.92
C VAL A 490 -5.59 16.20 -19.54
N CYS A 491 -6.55 15.48 -18.96
CA CYS A 491 -7.92 15.44 -19.47
C CYS A 491 -8.58 16.83 -19.52
N LEU A 492 -8.42 17.64 -18.47
CA LEU A 492 -9.04 18.95 -18.39
C LEU A 492 -8.42 19.95 -19.38
N LEU A 493 -7.09 20.01 -19.46
CA LEU A 493 -6.43 20.94 -20.37
C LEU A 493 -6.77 20.59 -21.83
N GLU A 494 -6.66 19.32 -22.20
CA GLU A 494 -6.87 18.92 -23.59
C GLU A 494 -8.34 18.96 -24.03
N ASN A 495 -9.29 18.56 -23.18
CA ASN A 495 -10.71 18.54 -23.57
C ASN A 495 -11.38 19.92 -23.47
N PHE A 496 -10.86 20.85 -22.67
CA PHE A 496 -11.48 22.17 -22.46
C PHE A 496 -10.73 23.33 -23.13
N GLN A 497 -9.70 23.04 -23.94
CA GLN A 497 -8.99 24.04 -24.75
C GLN A 497 -9.92 24.74 -25.76
N GLN A 498 -9.59 25.98 -26.09
CA GLN A 498 -10.28 26.84 -27.05
C GLN A 498 -9.33 27.22 -28.18
N GLU A 499 -9.88 27.70 -29.31
CA GLU A 499 -9.09 28.09 -30.49
C GLU A 499 -8.03 29.16 -30.16
N ASP A 500 -8.35 30.08 -29.24
CA ASP A 500 -7.45 31.14 -28.76
C ASP A 500 -6.33 30.64 -27.83
N GLY A 501 -6.25 29.33 -27.57
CA GLY A 501 -5.28 28.71 -26.67
C GLY A 501 -5.67 28.76 -25.19
N SER A 502 -6.79 29.38 -24.83
CA SER A 502 -7.29 29.36 -23.45
C SER A 502 -7.94 28.02 -23.10
N VAL A 503 -8.07 27.73 -21.80
CA VAL A 503 -8.74 26.53 -21.29
C VAL A 503 -9.90 26.92 -20.38
N ILE A 504 -11.10 26.39 -20.66
CA ILE A 504 -12.28 26.60 -19.80
C ILE A 504 -12.16 25.73 -18.54
N ILE A 505 -12.44 26.31 -17.38
CA ILE A 505 -12.53 25.57 -16.12
C ILE A 505 -13.94 25.01 -15.95
N PRO A 506 -14.11 23.69 -15.70
CA PRO A 506 -15.40 23.09 -15.40
C PRO A 506 -16.10 23.77 -14.22
N ASN A 507 -17.41 23.97 -14.34
CA ASN A 507 -18.22 24.69 -13.35
C ASN A 507 -18.01 24.20 -11.90
N PRO A 508 -17.93 22.89 -11.60
CA PRO A 508 -17.72 22.42 -10.22
C PRO A 508 -16.39 22.85 -9.59
N LEU A 509 -15.36 23.13 -10.40
CA LEU A 509 -14.03 23.50 -9.90
C LEU A 509 -13.88 25.01 -9.67
N ARG A 510 -14.71 25.84 -10.32
CA ARG A 510 -14.61 27.32 -10.22
C ARG A 510 -14.64 27.86 -8.79
N PRO A 511 -15.50 27.37 -7.87
CA PRO A 511 -15.48 27.81 -6.47
C PRO A 511 -14.14 27.56 -5.76
N PHE A 512 -13.45 26.48 -6.13
CA PHE A 512 -12.15 26.11 -5.56
C PHE A 512 -10.97 26.78 -6.28
N MET A 513 -11.22 27.33 -7.47
CA MET A 513 -10.27 28.11 -8.27
C MET A 513 -10.35 29.63 -7.99
N GLY A 514 -11.01 30.06 -6.92
CA GLY A 514 -11.19 31.48 -6.62
C GLY A 514 -12.10 32.21 -7.61
N GLY A 515 -13.00 31.48 -8.29
CA GLY A 515 -13.91 32.02 -9.30
C GLY A 515 -13.33 32.13 -10.71
N ILE A 516 -12.08 31.69 -10.95
CA ILE A 516 -11.50 31.66 -12.29
C ILE A 516 -12.30 30.72 -13.18
N GLU A 517 -12.82 31.24 -14.29
CA GLU A 517 -13.62 30.48 -15.27
C GLU A 517 -12.81 29.98 -16.46
N ARG A 518 -11.65 30.59 -16.72
CA ARG A 518 -10.81 30.34 -17.88
C ARG A 518 -9.35 30.63 -17.56
N ILE A 519 -8.45 29.72 -17.94
CA ILE A 519 -6.99 29.94 -17.95
C ILE A 519 -6.64 30.53 -19.31
N SER A 520 -6.04 31.72 -19.34
CA SER A 520 -5.67 32.42 -20.58
C SER A 520 -4.22 32.87 -20.50
N ALA A 521 -3.59 33.12 -21.66
CA ALA A 521 -2.23 33.65 -21.70
C ALA A 521 -2.18 34.98 -20.93
N LYS A 522 -1.18 35.13 -20.06
CA LYS A 522 -0.98 36.37 -19.32
C LYS A 522 -0.62 37.48 -20.31
N SER A 523 -1.32 38.61 -20.26
CA SER A 523 -0.92 39.81 -21.02
C SER A 523 0.47 40.21 -20.56
N LYS A 524 1.43 40.20 -21.48
CA LYS A 524 2.80 40.67 -21.22
C LYS A 524 2.84 42.17 -20.93
#